data_AF-A0A497G6V5-F1
#
_entry.id   AF-A0A497G6V5-F1
#
_cell.length_a   1.000
_cell.length_b   1.000
_cell.length_c   1.000
_cell.angle_alpha   90.00
_cell.angle_beta   90.00
_cell.angle_gamma   90.00
#
_symmetry.space_group_name_H-M   'P 1'
#
loop_
_entity.id
_entity.type
_entity.pdbx_description
1 polymer ?
#
loop_
_entity_poly.entity_id
_entity_poly.type
_entity_poly.pdbx_seq_one_letter_code
_entity_poly.pdbx_strand_id
1 'polypeptide(L)'
;MLRTEEFWDAVNFARGARPAKLRPAPLSGEEAYRARLRAFEEFVAFVAKHEGARVITYRELPSIYRDPVVELSRDDLGALAKKLLERPSFHVIGDKPVSLADAFYALSFSLKAFREGDALPQKVTPPLILGPLEEPAELEESFRVRVKDVVDAAAHAYGELDRNRAIPSSIAVGGKEVGPLSFLLAMARAYLMLVNGDVGRVEVPALGELLDFEDYNFKSRVASQWSWVIFPEGFYSRNILRLTLLQLWTLKLAIMKC
;
A
#
# COMPACT_ATOMS: atom_id res chain seq x y z
N MET A 1 1.90 -31.06 13.44
CA MET A 1 0.74 -31.34 12.56
C MET A 1 -0.49 -31.57 13.42
N LEU A 2 -1.66 -31.04 13.05
CA LEU A 2 -2.88 -31.24 13.84
C LEU A 2 -3.41 -32.67 13.66
N ARG A 3 -3.90 -33.29 14.75
CA ARG A 3 -4.52 -34.63 14.73
C ARG A 3 -6.00 -34.59 14.32
N THR A 4 -6.53 -33.46 13.89
CA THR A 4 -7.96 -33.33 13.60
C THR A 4 -8.24 -33.71 12.14
N GLU A 5 -9.47 -34.17 11.88
CA GLU A 5 -9.96 -34.41 10.51
C GLU A 5 -10.43 -33.10 9.87
N GLU A 6 -11.01 -32.21 10.68
CA GLU A 6 -11.45 -30.88 10.28
C GLU A 6 -10.79 -29.83 11.16
N PHE A 7 -10.66 -28.61 10.64
CA PHE A 7 -10.22 -27.48 11.45
C PHE A 7 -11.35 -27.04 12.38
N TRP A 8 -11.01 -26.72 13.63
CA TRP A 8 -11.98 -26.47 14.71
C TRP A 8 -13.02 -25.40 14.37
N ASP A 9 -12.62 -24.41 13.59
CA ASP A 9 -13.44 -23.28 13.16
C ASP A 9 -14.60 -23.74 12.28
N ALA A 10 -14.37 -24.74 11.42
CA ALA A 10 -15.42 -25.31 10.56
C ALA A 10 -16.47 -26.05 11.41
N VAL A 11 -16.04 -26.77 12.45
CA VAL A 11 -16.93 -27.53 13.34
C VAL A 11 -17.87 -26.61 14.13
N ASN A 12 -17.41 -25.40 14.46
CA ASN A 12 -18.13 -24.52 15.38
C ASN A 12 -18.77 -23.31 14.71
N PHE A 13 -18.16 -22.75 13.67
CA PHE A 13 -18.58 -21.47 13.08
C PHE A 13 -18.98 -21.57 11.61
N ALA A 14 -19.04 -22.77 11.03
CA ALA A 14 -19.43 -22.93 9.64
C ALA A 14 -20.73 -22.18 9.31
N ARG A 15 -20.75 -21.50 8.16
CA ARG A 15 -21.87 -20.71 7.65
C ARG A 15 -22.34 -19.62 8.63
N GLY A 16 -21.42 -19.04 9.40
CA GLY A 16 -21.71 -17.98 10.35
C GLY A 16 -22.35 -18.43 11.66
N ALA A 17 -22.29 -19.72 11.98
CA ALA A 17 -22.83 -20.25 13.22
C ALA A 17 -22.18 -19.60 14.46
N ARG A 18 -22.98 -19.38 15.51
CA ARG A 18 -22.52 -18.82 16.80
C ARG A 18 -23.01 -19.71 17.95
N PRO A 19 -22.40 -20.89 18.14
CA PRO A 19 -22.89 -21.85 19.12
C PRO A 19 -22.63 -21.35 20.54
N ALA A 20 -23.60 -21.54 21.44
CA ALA A 20 -23.45 -21.21 22.86
C ALA A 20 -22.45 -22.14 23.59
N LYS A 21 -22.17 -23.32 23.02
CA LYS A 21 -21.18 -24.29 23.51
C LYS A 21 -20.32 -24.79 22.37
N LEU A 22 -19.01 -24.78 22.57
CA LEU A 22 -18.03 -25.20 21.58
C LEU A 22 -17.84 -26.72 21.63
N ARG A 23 -17.63 -27.32 20.46
CA ARG A 23 -17.35 -28.75 20.28
C ARG A 23 -15.88 -28.96 19.94
N PRO A 24 -15.25 -30.03 20.44
CA PRO A 24 -13.93 -30.43 19.98
C PRO A 24 -13.98 -30.82 18.50
N ALA A 25 -12.88 -30.56 17.79
CA ALA A 25 -12.75 -31.04 16.42
C ALA A 25 -12.57 -32.57 16.41
N PRO A 26 -13.16 -33.29 15.44
CA PRO A 26 -13.02 -34.73 15.34
C PRO A 26 -11.54 -35.10 15.15
N LEU A 27 -11.09 -36.10 15.91
CA LEU A 27 -9.73 -36.60 15.84
C LEU A 27 -9.63 -37.65 14.75
N SER A 28 -8.57 -37.57 13.96
CA SER A 28 -8.23 -38.62 13.02
C SER A 28 -7.65 -39.85 13.71
N GLY A 29 -7.82 -41.01 13.05
CA GLY A 29 -7.23 -42.28 13.45
C GLY A 29 -5.71 -42.17 13.67
N GLU A 30 -5.21 -42.90 14.68
CA GLU A 30 -3.81 -42.81 15.08
C GLU A 30 -2.84 -43.17 13.95
N GLU A 31 -3.12 -44.25 13.21
CA GLU A 31 -2.28 -44.68 12.09
C GLU A 31 -2.16 -43.60 11.01
N ALA A 32 -3.28 -43.00 10.59
CA ALA A 32 -3.32 -41.94 9.60
C ALA A 32 -2.61 -40.67 10.08
N TYR A 33 -2.71 -40.35 11.37
CA TYR A 33 -1.97 -39.23 11.98
C TYR A 33 -0.46 -39.50 11.99
N ARG A 34 -0.03 -40.70 12.39
CA ARG A 34 1.39 -41.11 12.40
C ARG A 34 1.99 -41.12 10.99
N ALA A 35 1.24 -41.61 10.00
CA ALA A 35 1.65 -41.57 8.61
C ALA A 35 1.85 -40.13 8.10
N ARG A 36 0.89 -39.24 8.40
CA ARG A 36 0.99 -37.80 8.09
C ARG A 36 2.19 -37.14 8.77
N LEU A 37 2.46 -37.48 10.03
CA LEU A 37 3.61 -36.94 10.76
C LEU A 37 4.93 -37.38 10.11
N ARG A 38 5.08 -38.65 9.76
CA ARG A 38 6.28 -39.15 9.04
C ARG A 38 6.48 -38.44 7.71
N ALA A 39 5.42 -38.31 6.91
CA ALA A 39 5.49 -37.60 5.64
C ALA A 39 5.90 -36.13 5.79
N PHE A 40 5.39 -35.46 6.84
CA PHE A 40 5.79 -34.09 7.16
C PHE A 40 7.25 -33.99 7.60
N GLU A 41 7.72 -34.90 8.45
CA GLU A 41 9.12 -34.97 8.90
C GLU A 41 10.07 -35.21 7.72
N GLU A 42 9.74 -36.17 6.83
CA GLU A 42 10.50 -36.45 5.61
C GLU A 42 10.58 -35.23 4.70
N PHE A 43 9.45 -34.53 4.49
CA PHE A 43 9.41 -33.32 3.68
C PHE A 43 10.25 -32.18 4.27
N VAL A 44 10.11 -31.91 5.57
CA VAL A 44 10.91 -30.87 6.24
C VAL A 44 12.39 -31.22 6.21
N ALA A 45 12.75 -32.47 6.44
CA ALA A 45 14.14 -32.93 6.36
C ALA A 45 14.71 -32.81 4.95
N PHE A 46 13.91 -33.10 3.92
CA PHE A 46 14.30 -32.90 2.52
C PHE A 46 14.57 -31.42 2.21
N VAL A 47 13.65 -30.52 2.58
CA VAL A 47 13.81 -29.06 2.36
C VAL A 47 15.02 -28.52 3.13
N ALA A 48 15.20 -28.92 4.39
CA ALA A 48 16.29 -28.43 5.24
C ALA A 48 17.68 -28.88 4.78
N LYS A 49 17.78 -29.98 4.03
CA LYS A 49 19.05 -30.47 3.46
C LYS A 49 19.41 -29.81 2.12
N HIS A 50 18.50 -29.05 1.52
CA HIS A 50 18.72 -28.47 0.20
C HIS A 50 19.62 -27.24 0.29
N GLU A 51 20.77 -27.24 -0.41
CA GLU A 51 21.76 -26.15 -0.33
C GLU A 51 21.21 -24.78 -0.76
N GLY A 52 20.20 -24.76 -1.62
CA GLY A 52 19.51 -23.54 -2.04
C GLY A 52 18.41 -23.03 -1.10
N ALA A 53 18.13 -23.71 0.00
CA ALA A 53 17.06 -23.36 0.94
C ALA A 53 17.60 -22.98 2.31
N ARG A 54 17.22 -21.79 2.79
CA ARG A 54 17.52 -21.35 4.15
C ARG A 54 16.24 -21.38 5.00
N VAL A 55 16.20 -22.26 5.99
CA VAL A 55 15.10 -22.31 6.96
C VAL A 55 15.25 -21.17 7.96
N ILE A 56 14.23 -20.33 8.06
CA ILE A 56 14.15 -19.23 9.02
C ILE A 56 12.83 -19.29 9.79
N THR A 57 12.82 -18.67 10.96
CA THR A 57 11.61 -18.44 11.76
C THR A 57 10.94 -17.13 11.36
N TYR A 58 9.66 -16.99 11.72
CA TYR A 58 8.93 -15.73 11.55
C TYR A 58 9.60 -14.55 12.25
N ARG A 59 10.29 -14.78 13.38
CA ARG A 59 11.02 -13.73 14.11
C ARG A 59 12.28 -13.26 13.40
N GLU A 60 12.88 -14.10 12.55
CA GLU A 60 14.03 -13.74 11.73
C GLU A 60 13.62 -12.99 10.46
N LEU A 61 12.36 -13.11 10.02
CA LEU A 61 11.87 -12.48 8.80
C LEU A 61 12.12 -10.96 8.75
N PRO A 62 11.84 -10.16 9.79
CA PRO A 62 12.14 -8.72 9.73
C PRO A 62 13.65 -8.43 9.61
N SER A 63 14.51 -9.30 10.14
CA SER A 63 15.96 -9.07 10.12
C SER A 63 16.56 -9.20 8.72
N ILE A 64 15.92 -9.99 7.83
CA ILE A 64 16.40 -10.22 6.46
C ILE A 64 15.91 -9.16 5.46
N TYR A 65 14.91 -8.35 5.83
CA TYR A 65 14.44 -7.25 5.01
C TYR A 65 15.03 -5.92 5.48
N ARG A 66 15.18 -4.98 4.55
CA ARG A 66 15.55 -3.59 4.83
C ARG A 66 14.42 -2.88 5.56
N ASP A 67 14.77 -1.82 6.28
CA ASP A 67 13.79 -0.93 6.90
C ASP A 67 12.91 -0.31 5.79
N PRO A 68 11.57 -0.35 5.92
CA PRO A 68 10.67 0.29 4.95
C PRO A 68 10.70 1.82 5.01
N VAL A 69 11.26 2.44 6.06
CA VAL A 69 11.46 3.88 6.16
C VAL A 69 12.74 4.27 5.42
N VAL A 70 12.60 5.19 4.47
CA VAL A 70 13.69 5.62 3.60
C VAL A 70 13.84 7.14 3.63
N GLU A 71 15.08 7.59 3.62
CA GLU A 71 15.41 9.00 3.38
C GLU A 71 15.59 9.22 1.88
N LEU A 72 14.81 10.14 1.31
CA LEU A 72 14.84 10.50 -0.11
C LEU A 72 15.61 11.80 -0.28
N SER A 73 16.68 11.77 -1.07
CA SER A 73 17.42 12.96 -1.50
C SER A 73 16.67 13.72 -2.59
N ARG A 74 17.11 14.94 -2.90
CA ARG A 74 16.59 15.73 -4.03
C ARG A 74 16.62 14.96 -5.36
N ASP A 75 17.68 14.19 -5.61
CA ASP A 75 17.84 13.38 -6.82
C ASP A 75 16.88 12.19 -6.81
N ASP A 76 16.69 11.53 -5.66
CA ASP A 76 15.70 10.47 -5.50
C ASP A 76 14.29 10.97 -5.79
N LEU A 77 13.94 12.16 -5.29
CA LEU A 77 12.64 12.79 -5.53
C LEU A 77 12.44 13.17 -7.00
N GLY A 78 13.49 13.62 -7.68
CA GLY A 78 13.46 13.86 -9.13
C GLY A 78 13.24 12.57 -9.92
N ALA A 79 13.93 11.49 -9.56
CA ALA A 79 13.74 10.17 -10.18
C ALA A 79 12.34 9.59 -9.90
N LEU A 80 11.86 9.74 -8.66
CA LEU A 80 10.51 9.34 -8.24
C LEU A 80 9.44 10.09 -9.03
N ALA A 81 9.55 11.42 -9.13
CA ALA A 81 8.59 12.24 -9.88
C ALA A 81 8.51 11.80 -11.34
N LYS A 82 9.64 11.51 -12.00
CA LYS A 82 9.65 10.99 -13.39
C LYS A 82 8.94 9.64 -13.48
N LYS A 83 9.27 8.69 -12.59
CA LYS A 83 8.66 7.35 -12.57
C LYS A 83 7.16 7.38 -12.30
N LEU A 84 6.68 8.28 -11.44
CA LEU A 84 5.24 8.46 -11.18
C LEU A 84 4.49 8.92 -12.44
N LEU A 85 5.12 9.79 -13.25
CA LEU A 85 4.53 10.28 -14.50
C LEU A 85 4.54 9.21 -15.61
N GLU A 86 5.49 8.28 -15.59
CA GLU A 86 5.49 7.11 -16.46
C GLU A 86 4.42 6.10 -16.04
N ARG A 87 4.34 5.80 -14.72
CA ARG A 87 3.39 4.87 -14.14
C ARG A 87 3.05 5.25 -12.69
N PRO A 88 1.78 5.56 -12.37
CA PRO A 88 1.34 5.81 -11.00
C PRO A 88 1.29 4.50 -10.20
N SER A 89 2.39 4.15 -9.54
CA SER A 89 2.53 2.94 -8.74
C SER A 89 3.55 3.17 -7.61
N PHE A 90 3.69 2.20 -6.70
CA PHE A 90 4.88 2.11 -5.88
C PHE A 90 6.13 1.88 -6.76
N HIS A 91 7.27 2.38 -6.31
CA HIS A 91 8.53 2.32 -7.05
C HIS A 91 9.68 1.95 -6.11
N VAL A 92 10.77 1.45 -6.70
CA VAL A 92 12.07 1.37 -6.02
C VAL A 92 12.98 2.40 -6.64
N ILE A 93 13.50 3.32 -5.83
CA ILE A 93 14.44 4.37 -6.24
C ILE A 93 15.81 4.01 -5.70
N GLY A 94 16.70 3.54 -6.57
CA GLY A 94 17.93 2.88 -6.15
C GLY A 94 17.63 1.58 -5.41
N ASP A 95 17.76 1.61 -4.09
CA ASP A 95 17.45 0.52 -3.15
C ASP A 95 16.37 0.89 -2.12
N LYS A 96 15.62 1.96 -2.39
CA LYS A 96 14.62 2.54 -1.48
C LYS A 96 13.21 2.21 -1.96
N PRO A 97 12.43 1.40 -1.24
CA PRO A 97 11.04 1.14 -1.62
C PRO A 97 10.17 2.34 -1.23
N VAL A 98 9.43 2.87 -2.19
CA VAL A 98 8.59 4.07 -2.03
C VAL A 98 7.16 3.74 -2.46
N SER A 99 6.22 3.86 -1.52
CA SER A 99 4.78 3.75 -1.80
C SER A 99 4.22 5.05 -2.37
N LEU A 100 2.97 5.05 -2.83
CA LEU A 100 2.31 6.28 -3.27
C LEU A 100 2.04 7.23 -2.08
N ALA A 101 1.78 6.69 -0.89
CA ALA A 101 1.66 7.49 0.33
C ALA A 101 2.99 8.18 0.70
N ASP A 102 4.12 7.46 0.60
CA ASP A 102 5.45 8.04 0.80
C ASP A 102 5.73 9.14 -0.23
N ALA A 103 5.39 8.91 -1.50
CA ALA A 103 5.55 9.88 -2.57
C ALA A 103 4.70 11.14 -2.37
N PHE A 104 3.43 10.98 -1.99
CA PHE A 104 2.53 12.10 -1.70
C PHE A 104 3.05 12.93 -0.54
N TYR A 105 3.47 12.29 0.56
CA TYR A 105 4.12 12.99 1.67
C TYR A 105 5.35 13.75 1.19
N ALA A 106 6.26 13.08 0.48
CA ALA A 106 7.54 13.66 0.14
C ALA A 106 7.41 14.87 -0.80
N LEU A 107 6.53 14.76 -1.80
CA LEU A 107 6.29 15.85 -2.76
C LEU A 107 5.50 17.00 -2.11
N SER A 108 4.47 16.71 -1.32
CA SER A 108 3.71 17.76 -0.63
C SER A 108 4.56 18.54 0.37
N PHE A 109 5.39 17.84 1.16
CA PHE A 109 6.37 18.46 2.04
C PHE A 109 7.39 19.30 1.27
N SER A 110 7.92 18.79 0.16
CA SER A 110 8.92 19.51 -0.65
C SER A 110 8.36 20.80 -1.23
N LEU A 111 7.14 20.76 -1.76
CA LEU A 111 6.46 21.94 -2.31
C LEU A 111 6.08 22.94 -1.20
N LYS A 112 5.64 22.46 -0.03
CA LYS A 112 5.44 23.31 1.15
C LYS A 112 6.73 24.04 1.55
N ALA A 113 7.83 23.32 1.67
CA ALA A 113 9.12 23.88 2.04
C ALA A 113 9.60 24.92 1.01
N PHE A 114 9.41 24.65 -0.29
CA PHE A 114 9.67 25.63 -1.35
C PHE A 114 8.85 26.91 -1.18
N ARG A 115 7.56 26.79 -0.84
CA ARG A 115 6.69 27.96 -0.57
C ARG A 115 7.20 28.83 0.58
N GLU A 116 7.81 28.21 1.59
CA GLU A 116 8.22 28.87 2.84
C GLU A 116 9.63 29.47 2.79
N GLY A 117 10.51 28.97 1.91
CA GLY A 117 11.91 29.37 1.88
C GLY A 117 12.54 29.47 0.49
N ASP A 118 11.74 29.47 -0.59
CA ASP A 118 12.14 29.54 -2.00
C ASP A 118 13.18 28.46 -2.43
N ALA A 119 13.29 27.38 -1.66
CA ALA A 119 14.21 26.28 -1.92
C ALA A 119 13.57 24.92 -1.61
N LEU A 120 13.79 23.94 -2.49
CA LEU A 120 13.41 22.55 -2.25
C LEU A 120 14.32 21.94 -1.17
N PRO A 121 13.79 21.05 -0.30
CA PRO A 121 14.58 20.40 0.72
C PRO A 121 15.61 19.46 0.10
N GLN A 122 16.78 19.34 0.75
CA GLN A 122 17.83 18.42 0.30
C GLN A 122 17.46 16.95 0.53
N LYS A 123 16.70 16.68 1.59
CA LYS A 123 16.33 15.36 2.07
C LYS A 123 14.93 15.38 2.67
N VAL A 124 14.19 14.30 2.49
CA VAL A 124 12.87 14.08 3.07
C VAL A 124 12.76 12.64 3.55
N THR A 125 12.28 12.43 4.77
CA THR A 125 12.01 11.10 5.30
C THR A 125 10.50 10.96 5.53
N PRO A 126 9.77 10.31 4.61
CA PRO A 126 8.35 10.08 4.79
C PRO A 126 8.10 9.20 6.01
N PRO A 127 7.22 9.61 6.94
CA PRO A 127 6.78 8.74 8.01
C PRO A 127 5.69 7.79 7.50
N LEU A 128 5.27 6.85 8.34
CA LEU A 128 4.13 6.00 8.00
C LEU A 128 2.84 6.85 7.94
N ILE A 129 2.19 6.83 6.78
CA ILE A 129 0.96 7.54 6.45
C ILE A 129 0.02 6.56 5.77
N LEU A 130 -1.26 6.60 6.13
CA LEU A 130 -2.30 5.79 5.51
C LEU A 130 -2.69 6.38 4.15
N GLY A 131 -3.21 5.55 3.25
CA GLY A 131 -3.96 6.02 2.09
C GLY A 131 -5.25 6.76 2.49
N PRO A 132 -6.04 7.22 1.53
CA PRO A 132 -7.32 7.88 1.80
C PRO A 132 -8.23 7.02 2.70
N LEU A 133 -8.96 7.68 3.60
CA LEU A 133 -9.94 7.00 4.47
C LEU A 133 -11.35 7.03 3.89
N GLU A 134 -11.56 7.87 2.88
CA GLU A 134 -12.82 8.07 2.17
C GLU A 134 -12.63 7.88 0.67
N GLU A 135 -13.73 7.83 -0.10
CA GLU A 135 -13.61 7.75 -1.55
C GLU A 135 -12.97 9.05 -2.06
N PRO A 136 -11.95 8.96 -2.92
CA PRO A 136 -11.39 10.11 -3.60
C PRO A 136 -12.40 10.94 -4.38
N ALA A 137 -12.16 12.23 -4.48
CA ALA A 137 -12.85 13.10 -5.43
C ALA A 137 -12.44 12.73 -6.86
N GLU A 138 -13.44 12.46 -7.71
CA GLU A 138 -13.21 12.18 -9.13
C GLU A 138 -13.20 13.47 -9.95
N LEU A 139 -12.34 13.52 -10.95
CA LEU A 139 -12.25 14.66 -11.87
C LEU A 139 -12.74 14.25 -13.26
N GLU A 140 -13.75 14.95 -13.78
CA GLU A 140 -14.33 14.63 -15.09
C GLU A 140 -13.41 14.98 -16.26
N GLU A 141 -12.71 16.12 -16.16
CA GLU A 141 -11.87 16.64 -17.24
C GLU A 141 -10.55 17.22 -16.71
N SER A 142 -9.45 16.89 -17.41
CA SER A 142 -8.14 17.47 -17.16
C SER A 142 -8.17 18.99 -17.29
N PHE A 143 -7.38 19.68 -16.47
CA PHE A 143 -7.26 21.13 -16.55
C PHE A 143 -5.84 21.59 -16.23
N ARG A 144 -5.53 22.85 -16.56
CA ARG A 144 -4.21 23.44 -16.32
C ARG A 144 -4.27 24.51 -15.25
N VAL A 145 -3.32 24.45 -14.33
CA VAL A 145 -3.11 25.42 -13.24
C VAL A 145 -1.68 25.92 -13.26
N ARG A 146 -1.39 27.03 -12.59
CA ARG A 146 0.01 27.48 -12.44
C ARG A 146 0.72 26.59 -11.42
N VAL A 147 2.03 26.48 -11.55
CA VAL A 147 2.88 25.80 -10.55
C VAL A 147 2.61 26.34 -9.14
N LYS A 148 2.44 27.67 -9.00
CA LYS A 148 2.08 28.29 -7.72
C LYS A 148 0.80 27.72 -7.11
N ASP A 149 -0.24 27.50 -7.91
CA ASP A 149 -1.52 27.01 -7.41
C ASP A 149 -1.38 25.56 -6.88
N VAL A 150 -0.50 24.74 -7.49
CA VAL A 150 -0.14 23.40 -6.99
C VAL A 150 0.68 23.47 -5.71
N VAL A 151 1.64 24.39 -5.62
CA VAL A 151 2.47 24.61 -4.42
C VAL A 151 1.59 25.00 -3.23
N ASP A 152 0.64 25.91 -3.43
CA ASP A 152 -0.28 26.35 -2.39
C ASP A 152 -1.20 25.21 -1.92
N ALA A 153 -1.75 24.45 -2.86
CA ALA A 153 -2.57 23.26 -2.56
C ALA A 153 -1.76 22.16 -1.85
N ALA A 154 -0.50 21.96 -2.24
CA ALA A 154 0.37 20.94 -1.65
C ALA A 154 0.68 21.24 -0.18
N ALA A 155 0.88 22.52 0.15
CA ALA A 155 1.07 22.94 1.52
C ALA A 155 -0.19 22.80 2.39
N HIS A 156 -1.39 22.99 1.80
CA HIS A 156 -2.65 22.72 2.50
C HIS A 156 -2.84 21.22 2.74
N ALA A 157 -2.69 20.41 1.68
CA ALA A 157 -2.78 18.96 1.75
C ALA A 157 -1.77 18.36 2.74
N TYR A 158 -0.55 18.89 2.80
CA TYR A 158 0.44 18.51 3.81
C TYR A 158 -0.05 18.78 5.24
N GLY A 159 -0.70 19.93 5.49
CA GLY A 159 -1.24 20.26 6.81
C GLY A 159 -2.39 19.35 7.24
N GLU A 160 -3.22 18.88 6.32
CA GLU A 160 -4.22 17.84 6.59
C GLU A 160 -3.58 16.48 6.84
N LEU A 161 -2.63 16.11 5.99
CA LEU A 161 -1.90 14.86 6.07
C LEU A 161 -1.18 14.73 7.43
N ASP A 162 -0.49 15.79 7.88
CA ASP A 162 0.24 15.79 9.15
C ASP A 162 -0.70 15.62 10.35
N ARG A 163 -1.87 16.27 10.32
CA ARG A 163 -2.90 16.17 11.36
C ARG A 163 -3.58 14.80 11.39
N ASN A 164 -3.96 14.27 10.24
CA ASN A 164 -4.83 13.09 10.13
C ASN A 164 -4.05 11.79 9.95
N ARG A 165 -2.75 11.88 9.63
CA ARG A 165 -1.88 10.73 9.32
C ARG A 165 -2.41 9.87 8.17
N ALA A 166 -3.17 10.48 7.26
CA ALA A 166 -3.76 9.86 6.09
C ALA A 166 -3.76 10.83 4.89
N ILE A 167 -3.71 10.30 3.68
CA ILE A 167 -3.84 11.10 2.45
C ILE A 167 -5.26 11.72 2.38
N PRO A 168 -5.41 13.02 2.11
CA PRO A 168 -6.72 13.63 1.87
C PRO A 168 -7.43 12.99 0.67
N SER A 169 -8.73 12.72 0.77
CA SER A 169 -9.54 12.20 -0.35
C SER A 169 -9.91 13.28 -1.37
N SER A 170 -9.89 14.56 -0.97
CA SER A 170 -10.20 15.71 -1.83
C SER A 170 -9.19 16.82 -1.58
N ILE A 171 -8.69 17.43 -2.65
CA ILE A 171 -7.74 18.55 -2.58
C ILE A 171 -8.25 19.68 -3.47
N ALA A 172 -8.40 20.87 -2.91
CA ALA A 172 -8.73 22.07 -3.66
C ALA A 172 -7.50 22.60 -4.42
N VAL A 173 -7.55 22.62 -5.76
CA VAL A 173 -6.50 23.19 -6.62
C VAL A 173 -7.11 23.96 -7.78
N GLY A 174 -6.69 25.22 -7.98
CA GLY A 174 -7.19 26.06 -9.08
C GLY A 174 -8.71 26.26 -9.07
N GLY A 175 -9.35 26.21 -7.89
CA GLY A 175 -10.81 26.37 -7.74
C GLY A 175 -11.63 25.11 -8.02
N LYS A 176 -10.99 23.94 -8.20
CA LYS A 176 -11.66 22.63 -8.33
C LYS A 176 -11.21 21.69 -7.22
N GLU A 177 -12.07 20.75 -6.84
CA GLU A 177 -11.72 19.61 -6.01
C GLU A 177 -11.14 18.49 -6.90
N VAL A 178 -10.03 17.91 -6.48
CA VAL A 178 -9.37 16.81 -7.20
C VAL A 178 -8.98 15.70 -6.25
N GLY A 179 -8.95 14.47 -6.74
CA GLY A 179 -8.47 13.33 -5.97
C GLY A 179 -6.94 13.33 -5.80
N PRO A 180 -6.44 12.55 -4.82
CA PRO A 180 -5.04 12.51 -4.45
C PRO A 180 -4.13 11.97 -5.55
N LEU A 181 -4.58 11.07 -6.42
CA LEU A 181 -3.76 10.52 -7.50
C LEU A 181 -3.57 11.54 -8.61
N SER A 182 -4.65 12.19 -9.04
CA SER A 182 -4.60 13.32 -9.97
C SER A 182 -3.68 14.43 -9.44
N PHE A 183 -3.81 14.76 -8.16
CA PHE A 183 -2.98 15.77 -7.51
C PHE A 183 -1.52 15.34 -7.36
N LEU A 184 -1.24 14.07 -7.06
CA LEU A 184 0.12 13.53 -6.98
C LEU A 184 0.88 13.71 -8.29
N LEU A 185 0.24 13.46 -9.43
CA LEU A 185 0.85 13.67 -10.74
C LEU A 185 1.08 15.15 -11.04
N ALA A 186 0.17 16.02 -10.62
CA ALA A 186 0.36 17.47 -10.71
C ALA A 186 1.55 17.95 -9.86
N MET A 187 1.68 17.44 -8.63
CA MET A 187 2.83 17.69 -7.75
C MET A 187 4.15 17.20 -8.35
N ALA A 188 4.16 16.00 -8.95
CA ALA A 188 5.35 15.47 -9.60
C ALA A 188 5.82 16.35 -10.77
N ARG A 189 4.88 16.83 -11.62
CA ARG A 189 5.20 17.79 -12.70
C ARG A 189 5.72 19.11 -12.15
N ALA A 190 5.02 19.68 -11.15
CA ALA A 190 5.40 20.94 -10.53
C ALA A 190 6.80 20.86 -9.89
N TYR A 191 7.10 19.77 -9.18
CA TYR A 191 8.41 19.52 -8.59
C TYR A 191 9.52 19.53 -9.65
N LEU A 192 9.34 18.82 -10.77
CA LEU A 192 10.31 18.78 -11.87
C LEU A 192 10.50 20.15 -12.53
N MET A 193 9.43 20.93 -12.71
CA MET A 193 9.52 22.29 -13.23
C MET A 193 10.32 23.20 -12.30
N LEU A 194 10.04 23.17 -10.98
CA LEU A 194 10.77 23.95 -9.99
C LEU A 194 12.26 23.57 -9.92
N VAL A 195 12.60 22.29 -10.07
CA VAL A 195 14.00 21.84 -10.16
C VAL A 195 14.72 22.51 -11.33
N ASN A 196 14.03 22.77 -12.44
CA ASN A 196 14.55 23.45 -13.63
C ASN A 196 14.38 24.98 -13.60
N GLY A 197 13.84 25.55 -12.51
CA GLY A 197 13.55 26.98 -12.41
C GLY A 197 12.33 27.46 -13.21
N ASP A 198 11.44 26.55 -13.61
CA ASP A 198 10.21 26.86 -14.35
C ASP A 198 9.01 27.00 -13.41
N VAL A 199 8.21 28.06 -13.62
CA VAL A 199 7.02 28.43 -12.85
C VAL A 199 5.76 28.53 -13.72
N GLY A 200 5.76 27.86 -14.87
CA GLY A 200 4.67 27.87 -15.85
C GLY A 200 3.39 27.18 -15.38
N ARG A 201 2.78 26.41 -16.28
CA ARG A 201 1.52 25.70 -16.02
C ARG A 201 1.69 24.20 -16.09
N VAL A 202 1.07 23.51 -15.15
CA VAL A 202 0.99 22.04 -15.11
C VAL A 202 -0.43 21.60 -15.36
N GLU A 203 -0.56 20.43 -15.99
CA GLU A 203 -1.82 19.73 -16.12
C GLU A 203 -2.11 18.94 -14.84
N VAL A 204 -3.34 19.08 -14.33
CA VAL A 204 -3.98 18.15 -13.40
C VAL A 204 -4.81 17.20 -14.25
N PRO A 205 -4.41 15.92 -14.36
CA PRO A 205 -5.08 14.97 -15.24
C PRO A 205 -6.38 14.48 -14.63
N ALA A 206 -7.42 14.26 -15.45
CA ALA A 206 -8.59 13.48 -15.06
C ALA A 206 -8.27 11.98 -15.21
N LEU A 207 -8.23 11.27 -14.09
CA LEU A 207 -7.93 9.84 -14.03
C LEU A 207 -8.78 9.17 -12.95
N GLY A 208 -8.97 7.85 -13.09
CA GLY A 208 -9.61 7.07 -12.04
C GLY A 208 -8.71 7.01 -10.81
N GLU A 209 -9.26 7.35 -9.65
CA GLU A 209 -8.51 7.50 -8.41
C GLU A 209 -8.25 6.18 -7.67
N LEU A 210 -8.94 5.11 -8.07
CA LEU A 210 -8.70 3.76 -7.55
C LEU A 210 -7.49 3.14 -8.27
N LEU A 211 -6.51 2.71 -7.46
CA LEU A 211 -5.31 2.06 -7.95
C LEU A 211 -5.63 0.67 -8.52
N ASP A 212 -5.21 0.44 -9.76
CA ASP A 212 -5.27 -0.87 -10.42
C ASP A 212 -3.86 -1.33 -10.79
N PHE A 213 -3.57 -2.60 -10.53
CA PHE A 213 -2.26 -3.21 -10.77
C PHE A 213 -2.44 -4.34 -11.79
N GLU A 214 -1.85 -4.18 -12.97
CA GLU A 214 -1.99 -5.11 -14.10
C GLU A 214 -1.76 -6.58 -13.71
N ASP A 215 -0.74 -6.82 -12.88
CA ASP A 215 -0.36 -8.17 -12.47
C ASP A 215 -1.17 -8.72 -11.28
N TYR A 216 -2.00 -7.89 -10.64
CA TYR A 216 -2.65 -8.26 -9.39
C TYR A 216 -4.08 -7.70 -9.21
N ASN A 217 -5.06 -8.58 -9.36
CA ASN A 217 -6.46 -8.25 -9.06
C ASN A 217 -6.75 -8.29 -7.55
N PHE A 218 -6.45 -7.18 -6.86
CA PHE A 218 -6.69 -7.03 -5.42
C PHE A 218 -8.16 -7.23 -5.04
N LYS A 219 -9.09 -6.75 -5.87
CA LYS A 219 -10.53 -6.89 -5.61
C LYS A 219 -10.95 -8.36 -5.51
N SER A 220 -10.53 -9.17 -6.49
CA SER A 220 -10.78 -10.61 -6.50
C SER A 220 -10.05 -11.31 -5.36
N ARG A 221 -8.78 -10.94 -5.10
CA ARG A 221 -7.99 -11.52 -4.00
C ARG A 221 -8.66 -11.32 -2.65
N VAL A 222 -9.10 -10.10 -2.34
CA VAL A 222 -9.79 -9.79 -1.08
C VAL A 222 -11.13 -10.50 -1.02
N ALA A 223 -11.93 -10.44 -2.10
CA ALA A 223 -13.24 -11.08 -2.14
C ALA A 223 -13.16 -12.61 -1.94
N SER A 224 -12.14 -13.26 -2.49
CA SER A 224 -11.93 -14.71 -2.32
C SER A 224 -11.71 -15.11 -0.85
N GLN A 225 -11.25 -14.21 0.02
CA GLN A 225 -11.11 -14.51 1.45
C GLN A 225 -12.46 -14.76 2.13
N TRP A 226 -13.56 -14.26 1.56
CA TRP A 226 -14.91 -14.49 2.09
C TRP A 226 -15.47 -15.87 1.78
N SER A 227 -14.75 -16.68 1.00
CA SER A 227 -15.06 -18.10 0.79
C SER A 227 -14.73 -18.99 1.99
N TRP A 228 -14.06 -18.44 3.02
CA TRP A 228 -13.76 -19.22 4.21
C TRP A 228 -15.05 -19.67 4.91
N VAL A 229 -15.12 -20.96 5.23
CA VAL A 229 -16.32 -21.66 5.73
C VAL A 229 -16.99 -21.00 6.94
N ILE A 230 -16.25 -20.23 7.73
CA ILE A 230 -16.78 -19.56 8.93
C ILE A 230 -17.76 -18.42 8.60
N PHE A 231 -17.69 -17.89 7.39
CA PHE A 231 -18.58 -16.80 6.99
C PHE A 231 -19.97 -17.33 6.60
N PRO A 232 -21.05 -16.57 6.83
CA PRO A 232 -22.36 -16.88 6.27
C PRO A 232 -22.32 -17.10 4.76
N GLU A 233 -23.23 -17.91 4.23
CA GLU A 233 -23.39 -18.03 2.78
C GLU A 233 -23.71 -16.68 2.16
N GLY A 234 -23.04 -16.35 1.06
CA GLY A 234 -23.18 -15.04 0.39
C GLY A 234 -22.53 -13.87 1.15
N PHE A 235 -21.72 -14.13 2.18
CA PHE A 235 -21.02 -13.06 2.90
C PHE A 235 -20.16 -12.22 1.95
N TYR A 236 -20.32 -10.91 2.04
CA TYR A 236 -19.57 -9.93 1.27
C TYR A 236 -19.38 -8.68 2.13
N SER A 237 -18.13 -8.27 2.34
CA SER A 237 -17.83 -7.06 3.13
C SER A 237 -17.39 -5.91 2.25
N ARG A 238 -18.35 -5.07 1.85
CA ARG A 238 -18.07 -3.88 1.04
C ARG A 238 -17.06 -2.95 1.71
N ASN A 239 -17.17 -2.76 3.02
CA ASN A 239 -16.30 -1.83 3.76
C ASN A 239 -14.86 -2.34 3.89
N ILE A 240 -14.66 -3.65 4.14
CA ILE A 240 -13.30 -4.22 4.20
C ILE A 240 -12.65 -4.13 2.82
N LEU A 241 -13.39 -4.46 1.76
CA LEU A 241 -12.87 -4.34 0.41
C LEU A 241 -12.51 -2.89 0.08
N ARG A 242 -13.44 -1.97 0.32
CA ARG A 242 -13.24 -0.53 0.12
C ARG A 242 -11.97 -0.03 0.80
N LEU A 243 -11.87 -0.23 2.12
CA LEU A 243 -10.70 0.21 2.89
C LEU A 243 -9.41 -0.46 2.40
N THR A 244 -9.45 -1.74 2.05
CA THR A 244 -8.28 -2.44 1.51
C THR A 244 -7.78 -1.80 0.20
N LEU A 245 -8.70 -1.45 -0.70
CA LEU A 245 -8.35 -0.80 -1.97
C LEU A 245 -7.79 0.61 -1.74
N LEU A 246 -8.39 1.40 -0.84
CA LEU A 246 -7.88 2.72 -0.50
C LEU A 246 -6.48 2.67 0.14
N GLN A 247 -6.18 1.60 0.88
CA GLN A 247 -4.87 1.41 1.52
C GLN A 247 -3.82 0.78 0.58
N LEU A 248 -4.13 0.51 -0.69
CA LEU A 248 -3.09 0.16 -1.68
C LEU A 248 -2.07 1.28 -1.88
N TRP A 249 -2.41 2.51 -1.48
CA TRP A 249 -1.48 3.64 -1.38
C TRP A 249 -0.26 3.37 -0.49
N THR A 250 -0.37 2.48 0.50
CA THR A 250 0.73 2.13 1.41
C THR A 250 1.53 0.92 0.93
N LEU A 251 1.16 0.32 -0.21
CA LEU A 251 1.86 -0.82 -0.79
C LEU A 251 3.25 -0.39 -1.26
N LYS A 252 4.28 -1.13 -0.87
CA LYS A 252 5.65 -1.01 -1.39
C LYS A 252 6.37 -2.34 -1.28
N LEU A 253 7.43 -2.50 -2.08
CA LEU A 253 8.18 -3.75 -2.14
C LEU A 253 9.02 -3.98 -0.87
N ALA A 254 9.01 -5.23 -0.40
CA ALA A 254 9.93 -5.67 0.62
C ALA A 254 11.27 -6.03 -0.02
N ILE A 255 12.32 -5.27 0.31
CA ILE A 255 13.66 -5.46 -0.25
C ILE A 255 14.52 -6.24 0.74
N MET A 256 15.03 -7.41 0.33
CA MET A 256 15.94 -8.19 1.15
C MET A 256 17.29 -7.48 1.31
N LYS A 257 17.93 -7.65 2.47
CA LYS A 257 19.33 -7.28 2.67
C LYS A 257 20.17 -8.26 1.86
N CYS A 258 20.99 -7.72 0.95
CA CYS A 258 22.02 -8.49 0.25
C CYS A 258 23.14 -8.88 1.23
#